data_AF-A0A7W0YR28-F1
#
_entry.id   AF-A0A7W0YR28-F1
#
_cell.length_a   1.000
_cell.length_b   1.000
_cell.length_c   1.000
_cell.angle_alpha   90.00
_cell.angle_beta   90.00
_cell.angle_gamma   90.00
#
_symmetry.space_group_name_H-M   'P 1'
#
loop_
_entity.id
_entity.type
_entity.pdbx_description
1 polymer ?
#
loop_
_entity_poly.entity_id
_entity_poly.type
_entity_poly.pdbx_seq_one_letter_code
_entity_poly.pdbx_strand_id
1 'polypeptide(L)'
;MKASEAKPERSAALERWQLWYERARVARTLNAKVKAECHSLRGYLEGKALATEQELADEWPDGVQNSGKSPWNWVRCYAMYIQFLGRMDDKGSRHGAQSDAAERAILEALSDRPVPIELEALGDAEPLTVSAYPKSFISLDFLDKRDRHIAWLTEQRVKLLALPSTESADALEAVARETSYQYGLVTWAVTHPAPGLPFDPENLPREVPGWIAGITSVDVIRIHDGFIRANLLRLHSLYALLKVETAAASYERPAWTSFFATQSEDSKVPTDLLMRDRSLASQVATAMIAADARKRALEESRNESKREAA
;
A
#
# COMPACT_ATOMS: atom_id res chain seq x y z
N MET A 1 -49.93 -12.97 43.23
CA MET A 1 -48.57 -13.16 42.69
C MET A 1 -48.42 -12.29 41.45
N LYS A 2 -47.73 -11.14 41.56
CA LYS A 2 -47.35 -10.32 40.40
C LYS A 2 -45.85 -10.54 40.19
N ALA A 3 -45.50 -11.27 39.13
CA ALA A 3 -44.12 -11.42 38.72
C ALA A 3 -43.65 -10.09 38.12
N SER A 4 -42.54 -9.58 38.66
CA SER A 4 -41.88 -8.35 38.27
C SER A 4 -41.22 -8.53 36.90
N GLU A 5 -41.85 -8.01 35.85
CA GLU A 5 -41.23 -7.78 34.54
C GLU A 5 -40.28 -6.58 34.63
N ALA A 6 -39.00 -6.87 34.88
CA ALA A 6 -37.88 -5.94 34.76
C ALA A 6 -36.66 -6.76 34.33
N LYS A 7 -35.87 -6.48 33.29
CA LYS A 7 -35.78 -5.39 32.30
C LYS A 7 -34.93 -5.93 31.11
N PRO A 8 -35.45 -6.02 29.87
CA PRO A 8 -34.62 -6.28 28.68
C PRO A 8 -33.59 -5.16 28.42
N GLU A 9 -33.91 -3.93 28.84
CA GLU A 9 -33.04 -2.75 28.66
C GLU A 9 -31.70 -2.83 29.39
N ARG A 10 -31.62 -3.55 30.52
CA ARG A 10 -30.37 -3.68 31.29
C ARG A 10 -29.33 -4.53 30.56
N SER A 11 -29.77 -5.56 29.83
CA SER A 11 -28.89 -6.43 29.04
C SER A 11 -28.37 -5.70 27.79
N ALA A 12 -29.24 -5.02 27.04
CA ALA A 12 -28.84 -4.24 25.87
C ALA A 12 -27.95 -3.02 26.21
N ALA A 13 -28.08 -2.45 27.42
CA ALA A 13 -27.18 -1.39 27.89
C ALA A 13 -25.79 -1.92 28.27
N LEU A 14 -25.73 -3.11 28.86
CA LEU A 14 -24.48 -3.80 29.21
C LEU A 14 -23.69 -4.23 27.98
N GLU A 15 -24.37 -4.79 26.97
CA GLU A 15 -23.75 -5.14 25.69
C GLU A 15 -23.22 -3.90 24.94
N ARG A 16 -24.00 -2.81 24.91
CA ARG A 16 -23.55 -1.53 24.33
C ARG A 16 -22.35 -0.94 25.08
N TRP A 17 -22.30 -1.08 26.41
CA TRP A 17 -21.18 -0.63 27.22
C TRP A 17 -19.93 -1.49 27.01
N GLN A 18 -20.06 -2.82 26.93
CA GLN A 18 -18.94 -3.72 26.61
C GLN A 18 -18.40 -3.47 25.20
N LEU A 19 -19.28 -3.30 24.21
CA LEU A 19 -18.88 -2.96 22.84
C LEU A 19 -18.16 -1.61 22.78
N TRP A 20 -18.63 -0.62 23.54
CA TRP A 20 -17.96 0.69 23.66
C TRP A 20 -16.61 0.57 24.38
N TYR A 21 -16.52 -0.22 25.46
CA TYR A 21 -15.30 -0.45 26.22
C TYR A 21 -14.24 -1.17 25.38
N GLU A 22 -14.62 -2.23 24.66
CA GLU A 22 -13.74 -2.94 23.74
C GLU A 22 -13.33 -2.05 22.56
N ARG A 23 -14.23 -1.25 21.97
CA ARG A 23 -13.88 -0.25 20.96
C ARG A 23 -12.92 0.82 21.50
N ALA A 24 -13.12 1.28 22.74
CA ALA A 24 -12.26 2.28 23.37
C ALA A 24 -10.91 1.70 23.80
N ARG A 25 -10.85 0.41 24.12
CA ARG A 25 -9.62 -0.35 24.39
C ARG A 25 -8.85 -0.58 23.10
N VAL A 26 -9.49 -1.10 22.05
CA VAL A 26 -8.92 -1.25 20.71
C VAL A 26 -8.46 0.10 20.16
N ALA A 27 -9.23 1.18 20.32
CA ALA A 27 -8.80 2.52 19.92
C ALA A 27 -7.58 3.02 20.71
N ARG A 28 -7.47 2.72 22.01
CA ARG A 28 -6.29 3.06 22.82
C ARG A 28 -5.06 2.25 22.42
N THR A 29 -5.22 0.94 22.16
CA THR A 29 -4.15 0.05 21.70
C THR A 29 -3.68 0.40 20.29
N LEU A 30 -4.62 0.66 19.37
CA LEU A 30 -4.38 1.17 18.02
C LEU A 30 -3.60 2.47 18.07
N ASN A 31 -4.02 3.42 18.92
CA ASN A 31 -3.33 4.70 19.07
C ASN A 31 -1.90 4.51 19.62
N ALA A 32 -1.70 3.63 20.61
CA ALA A 32 -0.37 3.32 21.13
C ALA A 32 0.55 2.66 20.09
N LYS A 33 0.04 1.73 19.28
CA LYS A 33 0.80 1.05 18.23
C LYS A 33 1.10 1.96 17.03
N VAL A 34 0.10 2.67 16.52
CA VAL A 34 0.30 3.66 15.45
C VAL A 34 1.27 4.74 15.91
N LYS A 35 1.21 5.16 17.17
CA LYS A 35 2.19 6.07 17.76
C LYS A 35 3.60 5.47 17.74
N ALA A 36 3.79 4.22 18.17
CA ALA A 36 5.08 3.55 18.12
C ALA A 36 5.62 3.43 16.69
N GLU A 37 4.76 3.11 15.73
CA GLU A 37 5.10 3.07 14.30
C GLU A 37 5.49 4.45 13.76
N CYS A 38 4.74 5.51 14.08
CA CYS A 38 5.13 6.88 13.72
C CYS A 38 6.49 7.25 14.29
N HIS A 39 6.80 6.88 15.53
CA HIS A 39 8.12 7.10 16.12
C HIS A 39 9.21 6.32 15.39
N SER A 40 8.97 5.04 15.06
CA SER A 40 9.88 4.20 14.30
C SER A 40 10.14 4.77 12.91
N LEU A 41 9.08 5.12 12.18
CA LEU A 41 9.14 5.75 10.86
C LEU A 41 9.85 7.10 10.92
N ARG A 42 9.63 7.90 11.97
CA ARG A 42 10.34 9.17 12.16
C ARG A 42 11.84 8.95 12.17
N GLY A 43 12.32 8.07 13.05
CA GLY A 43 13.75 7.76 13.16
C GLY A 43 14.32 7.19 11.87
N TYR A 44 13.55 6.37 11.15
CA TYR A 44 13.94 5.86 9.84
C TYR A 44 14.04 6.97 8.78
N LEU A 45 13.03 7.84 8.68
CA LEU A 45 12.98 8.95 7.73
C LEU A 45 14.08 9.99 8.00
N GLU A 46 14.35 10.29 9.27
CA GLU A 46 15.46 11.14 9.72
C GLU A 46 16.81 10.49 9.37
N GLY A 47 17.01 9.22 9.74
CA GLY A 47 18.25 8.50 9.47
C GLY A 47 18.56 8.30 7.99
N LYS A 48 17.52 8.25 7.14
CA LYS A 48 17.63 8.20 5.68
C LYS A 48 17.54 9.57 5.00
N ALA A 49 17.38 10.65 5.76
CA ALA A 49 17.24 12.04 5.30
C ALA A 49 16.11 12.26 4.27
N LEU A 50 15.03 11.46 4.32
CA LEU A 50 13.93 11.45 3.34
C LEU A 50 12.94 12.60 3.54
N ALA A 51 12.89 13.13 4.75
CA ALA A 51 12.15 14.32 5.10
C ALA A 51 13.02 15.18 6.02
N THR A 52 12.80 16.50 5.99
CA THR A 52 13.43 17.41 6.94
C THR A 52 12.80 17.26 8.32
N GLU A 53 13.55 17.61 9.37
CA GLU A 53 13.03 17.63 10.74
C GLU A 53 11.76 18.50 10.85
N GLN A 54 11.70 19.61 10.10
CA GLN A 54 10.52 20.49 10.06
C GLN A 54 9.32 19.81 9.40
N GLU A 55 9.47 19.16 8.25
CA GLU A 55 8.36 18.42 7.60
C GLU A 55 7.82 17.31 8.50
N LEU A 56 8.72 16.61 9.20
CA LEU A 56 8.33 15.59 10.17
C LEU A 56 7.63 16.19 11.38
N ALA A 57 8.06 17.36 11.86
CA ALA A 57 7.43 18.09 12.96
C ALA A 57 6.06 18.67 12.59
N ASP A 58 5.90 19.16 11.37
CA ASP A 58 4.65 19.76 10.88
C ASP A 58 3.51 18.72 10.80
N GLU A 59 3.84 17.49 10.38
CA GLU A 59 2.88 16.38 10.29
C GLU A 59 2.73 15.57 11.59
N TRP A 60 3.59 15.82 12.57
CA TRP A 60 3.47 15.22 13.90
C TRP A 60 2.17 15.63 14.57
N PRO A 61 1.55 14.82 15.44
CA PRO A 61 0.40 15.27 16.22
C PRO A 61 0.72 16.52 17.04
N ASP A 62 -0.19 17.50 17.01
CA ASP A 62 -0.01 18.88 17.50
C ASP A 62 0.94 19.76 16.64
N GLY A 63 1.44 19.25 15.52
CA GLY A 63 2.19 19.99 14.51
C GLY A 63 1.31 20.92 13.67
N VAL A 64 1.92 21.84 12.92
CA VAL A 64 1.21 22.90 12.19
C VAL A 64 0.20 22.33 11.19
N GLN A 65 0.54 21.23 10.50
CA GLN A 65 -0.32 20.56 9.52
C GLN A 65 -1.23 19.49 10.15
N ASN A 66 -1.02 19.14 11.41
CA ASN A 66 -1.73 18.08 12.13
C ASN A 66 -2.09 18.50 13.59
N SER A 67 -2.69 19.69 13.70
CA SER A 67 -2.81 20.50 14.94
C SER A 67 -3.92 20.10 15.92
N GLY A 68 -4.49 18.90 15.77
CA GLY A 68 -5.55 18.40 16.67
C GLY A 68 -5.04 17.45 17.76
N LYS A 69 -5.89 17.21 18.76
CA LYS A 69 -5.65 16.25 19.86
C LYS A 69 -6.38 14.92 19.66
N SER A 70 -6.87 14.67 18.44
CA SER A 70 -7.64 13.48 18.10
C SER A 70 -6.72 12.26 17.97
N PRO A 71 -7.13 11.06 18.42
CA PRO A 71 -6.45 9.80 18.10
C PRO A 71 -6.15 9.60 16.60
N TRP A 72 -7.00 10.15 15.73
CA TRP A 72 -6.84 10.09 14.27
C TRP A 72 -5.61 10.84 13.75
N ASN A 73 -5.05 11.75 14.54
CA ASN A 73 -3.86 12.51 14.13
C ASN A 73 -2.61 11.63 14.08
N TRP A 74 -2.56 10.56 14.88
CA TRP A 74 -1.51 9.55 14.75
C TRP A 74 -1.64 8.76 13.44
N VAL A 75 -2.86 8.43 13.03
CA VAL A 75 -3.11 7.76 11.74
C VAL A 75 -2.74 8.67 10.57
N ARG A 76 -3.05 9.97 10.64
CA ARG A 76 -2.61 10.97 9.65
C ARG A 76 -1.08 11.07 9.60
N CYS A 77 -0.43 11.22 10.76
CA CYS A 77 1.03 11.27 10.84
C CYS A 77 1.67 10.04 10.19
N TYR A 78 1.13 8.85 10.46
CA TYR A 78 1.57 7.60 9.85
C TYR A 78 1.43 7.65 8.33
N ALA A 79 0.25 8.01 7.82
CA ALA A 79 -0.02 8.10 6.38
C ALA A 79 0.93 9.09 5.67
N MET A 80 1.22 10.25 6.27
CA MET A 80 2.15 11.24 5.71
C MET A 80 3.60 10.76 5.74
N TYR A 81 4.01 10.09 6.81
CA TYR A 81 5.36 9.52 6.91
C TYR A 81 5.60 8.40 5.89
N ILE A 82 4.56 7.61 5.64
CA ILE A 82 4.56 6.65 4.54
C ILE A 82 4.72 7.36 3.17
N GLN A 83 4.09 8.51 2.94
CA GLN A 83 4.33 9.29 1.72
C GLN A 83 5.78 9.77 1.62
N PHE A 84 6.40 10.17 2.74
CA PHE A 84 7.82 10.55 2.76
C PHE A 84 8.77 9.38 2.47
N LEU A 85 8.39 8.12 2.75
CA LEU A 85 9.17 6.96 2.29
C LEU A 85 9.28 6.90 0.76
N GLY A 86 8.29 7.44 0.04
CA GLY A 86 8.34 7.61 -1.41
C GLY A 86 9.48 8.53 -1.89
N ARG A 87 10.12 9.30 -1.01
CA ARG A 87 11.23 10.22 -1.31
C ARG A 87 12.62 9.57 -1.24
N MET A 88 12.70 8.24 -1.08
CA MET A 88 13.98 7.48 -1.08
C MET A 88 14.90 7.79 -2.27
N ASP A 89 14.34 8.30 -3.37
CA ASP A 89 15.09 8.57 -4.61
C ASP A 89 15.92 9.87 -4.61
N ASP A 90 15.63 10.88 -3.78
CA ASP A 90 16.16 12.23 -4.06
C ASP A 90 17.55 12.55 -3.49
N LYS A 91 18.06 11.78 -2.52
CA LYS A 91 19.35 12.10 -1.84
C LYS A 91 20.42 11.00 -1.92
N GLY A 92 20.11 9.87 -2.57
CA GLY A 92 20.89 8.63 -2.44
C GLY A 92 21.96 8.35 -3.50
N SER A 93 22.14 9.18 -4.53
CA SER A 93 22.99 8.83 -5.67
C SER A 93 24.35 9.53 -5.65
N ARG A 94 25.30 9.00 -4.86
CA ARG A 94 26.75 9.21 -5.08
C ARG A 94 27.38 7.90 -5.55
N HIS A 95 28.03 7.98 -6.71
CA HIS A 95 28.55 6.87 -7.50
C HIS A 95 29.63 6.06 -6.78
N GLY A 96 29.52 4.74 -6.84
CA GLY A 96 30.55 3.78 -6.41
C GLY A 96 30.00 2.49 -5.78
N ALA A 97 29.05 2.61 -4.85
CA ALA A 97 28.40 1.46 -4.16
C ALA A 97 27.05 1.04 -4.77
N GLN A 98 26.72 1.56 -5.96
CA GLN A 98 25.39 1.48 -6.59
C GLN A 98 25.15 0.18 -7.36
N SER A 99 26.18 -0.51 -7.88
CA SER A 99 26.00 -1.70 -8.72
C SER A 99 25.41 -2.89 -7.94
N ASP A 100 25.98 -3.23 -6.79
CA ASP A 100 25.54 -4.41 -6.01
C ASP A 100 24.18 -4.19 -5.34
N ALA A 101 23.83 -2.94 -5.01
CA ALA A 101 22.53 -2.59 -4.48
C ALA A 101 21.46 -2.58 -5.58
N ALA A 102 21.82 -2.12 -6.79
CA ALA A 102 20.98 -2.16 -7.98
C ALA A 102 20.66 -3.59 -8.40
N GLU A 103 21.69 -4.42 -8.52
CA GLU A 103 21.56 -5.82 -8.90
C GLU A 103 20.72 -6.58 -7.87
N ARG A 104 20.92 -6.34 -6.58
CA ARG A 104 20.05 -6.90 -5.53
C ARG A 104 18.60 -6.45 -5.66
N ALA A 105 18.34 -5.16 -5.91
CA ALA A 105 16.97 -4.67 -6.10
C ALA A 105 16.29 -5.32 -7.32
N ILE A 106 17.02 -5.51 -8.42
CA ILE A 106 16.55 -6.23 -9.61
C ILE A 106 16.25 -7.69 -9.28
N LEU A 107 17.17 -8.40 -8.64
CA LEU A 107 16.98 -9.81 -8.25
C LEU A 107 15.82 -9.98 -7.26
N GLU A 108 15.67 -9.08 -6.30
CA GLU A 108 14.54 -9.07 -5.38
C GLU A 108 13.22 -8.83 -6.11
N ALA A 109 13.18 -7.91 -7.07
CA ALA A 109 11.99 -7.66 -7.89
C ALA A 109 11.62 -8.87 -8.75
N LEU A 110 12.60 -9.56 -9.34
CA LEU A 110 12.38 -10.77 -10.13
C LEU A 110 11.94 -11.97 -9.28
N SER A 111 12.31 -12.00 -7.99
CA SER A 111 11.97 -13.11 -7.09
C SER A 111 10.49 -13.16 -6.70
N ASP A 112 9.73 -12.08 -6.95
CA ASP A 112 8.33 -11.93 -6.54
C ASP A 112 8.04 -12.32 -5.08
N ARG A 113 9.04 -12.17 -4.20
CA ARG A 113 8.96 -12.67 -2.83
C ARG A 113 7.82 -11.97 -2.06
N PRO A 114 6.93 -12.70 -1.37
CA PRO A 114 5.93 -12.09 -0.50
C PRO A 114 6.57 -11.41 0.72
N VAL A 115 5.90 -10.39 1.25
CA VAL A 115 6.24 -9.74 2.53
C VAL A 115 5.33 -10.31 3.61
N PRO A 116 5.84 -11.06 4.61
CA PRO A 116 5.03 -11.59 5.68
C PRO A 116 4.51 -10.46 6.58
N ILE A 117 3.27 -10.60 7.05
CA ILE A 117 2.59 -9.66 7.93
C ILE A 117 1.97 -10.45 9.09
N GLU A 118 2.33 -10.09 10.30
CA GLU A 118 1.71 -10.64 11.51
C GLU A 118 0.51 -9.78 11.91
N LEU A 119 -0.68 -10.39 11.97
CA LEU A 119 -1.90 -9.76 12.41
C LEU A 119 -2.08 -9.88 13.92
N GLU A 120 -2.88 -9.00 14.50
CA GLU A 120 -3.20 -9.06 15.91
C GLU A 120 -4.07 -10.28 16.25
N ALA A 121 -3.70 -10.96 17.32
CA ALA A 121 -4.58 -11.87 18.01
C ALA A 121 -5.77 -11.10 18.62
N LEU A 122 -6.99 -11.47 18.24
CA LEU A 122 -8.21 -11.00 18.90
C LEU A 122 -8.58 -11.95 20.05
N GLY A 123 -8.52 -11.46 21.28
CA GLY A 123 -8.82 -12.26 22.47
C GLY A 123 -7.78 -13.37 22.70
N ASP A 124 -8.24 -14.59 22.88
CA ASP A 124 -7.39 -15.79 23.08
C ASP A 124 -7.01 -16.50 21.77
N ALA A 125 -7.31 -15.90 20.61
CA ALA A 125 -6.94 -16.46 19.31
C ALA A 125 -5.43 -16.38 19.07
N GLU A 126 -4.87 -17.34 18.33
CA GLU A 126 -3.48 -17.25 17.91
C GLU A 126 -3.26 -16.12 16.89
N PRO A 127 -2.11 -15.44 16.89
CA PRO A 127 -1.76 -14.45 15.87
C PRO A 127 -1.82 -15.07 14.48
N LEU A 128 -2.57 -14.45 13.57
CA LEU A 128 -2.65 -14.89 12.18
C LEU A 128 -1.51 -14.26 11.37
N THR A 129 -0.72 -15.07 10.66
CA THR A 129 0.25 -14.56 9.70
C THR A 129 -0.33 -14.60 8.29
N VAL A 130 -0.37 -13.45 7.62
CA VAL A 130 -0.67 -13.33 6.19
C VAL A 130 0.55 -12.83 5.44
N SER A 131 0.44 -12.64 4.14
CA SER A 131 1.53 -12.08 3.33
C SER A 131 0.99 -11.11 2.31
N ALA A 132 1.69 -10.01 2.08
CA ALA A 132 1.43 -9.12 0.96
C ALA A 132 2.25 -9.59 -0.24
N TYR A 133 1.57 -9.77 -1.37
CA TYR A 133 2.19 -10.27 -2.60
C TYR A 133 2.41 -9.14 -3.61
N PRO A 134 3.41 -9.28 -4.49
CA PRO A 134 3.55 -8.42 -5.65
C PRO A 134 2.31 -8.48 -6.55
N LYS A 135 1.93 -7.35 -7.13
CA LYS A 135 0.70 -7.17 -7.89
C LYS A 135 0.99 -6.74 -9.32
N SER A 136 0.10 -7.16 -10.20
CA SER A 136 0.11 -6.76 -11.60
C SER A 136 -0.42 -5.34 -11.78
N PHE A 137 -0.26 -4.79 -12.99
CA PHE A 137 -0.73 -3.44 -13.28
C PHE A 137 -2.24 -3.28 -13.08
N ILE A 138 -3.05 -4.25 -13.54
CA ILE A 138 -4.50 -4.21 -13.37
C ILE A 138 -4.88 -4.27 -11.89
N SER A 139 -4.22 -5.12 -11.11
CA SER A 139 -4.46 -5.20 -9.67
C SER A 139 -4.10 -3.89 -8.96
N LEU A 140 -3.00 -3.24 -9.34
CA LEU A 140 -2.59 -1.96 -8.76
C LEU A 140 -3.55 -0.82 -9.13
N ASP A 141 -4.02 -0.76 -10.38
CA ASP A 141 -5.04 0.21 -10.81
C ASP A 141 -6.38 -0.01 -10.09
N PHE A 142 -6.77 -1.27 -9.89
CA PHE A 142 -7.94 -1.60 -9.08
C PHE A 142 -7.78 -1.08 -7.65
N LEU A 143 -6.65 -1.35 -7.00
CA LEU A 143 -6.36 -0.90 -5.63
C LEU A 143 -6.39 0.63 -5.51
N ASP A 144 -5.76 1.37 -6.43
CA ASP A 144 -5.80 2.85 -6.44
C ASP A 144 -7.24 3.39 -6.56
N LYS A 145 -8.07 2.80 -7.43
CA LYS A 145 -9.49 3.16 -7.53
C LYS A 145 -10.26 2.89 -6.23
N ARG A 146 -9.91 1.84 -5.48
CA ARG A 146 -10.53 1.52 -4.19
C ARG A 146 -10.09 2.49 -3.11
N ASP A 147 -8.80 2.84 -3.04
CA ASP A 147 -8.29 3.83 -2.10
C ASP A 147 -8.97 5.20 -2.28
N ARG A 148 -9.13 5.66 -3.53
CA ARG A 148 -9.87 6.89 -3.84
C ARG A 148 -11.33 6.81 -3.41
N HIS A 149 -11.97 5.66 -3.58
CA HIS A 149 -13.35 5.46 -3.17
C HIS A 149 -13.51 5.44 -1.65
N ILE A 150 -12.58 4.81 -0.92
CA ILE A 150 -12.52 4.83 0.55
C ILE A 150 -12.30 6.25 1.07
N ALA A 151 -11.43 7.03 0.41
CA ALA A 151 -11.23 8.44 0.75
C ALA A 151 -12.53 9.24 0.59
N TRP A 152 -13.23 9.06 -0.54
CA TRP A 152 -14.53 9.69 -0.77
C TRP A 152 -15.59 9.26 0.27
N LEU A 153 -15.68 7.98 0.63
CA LEU A 153 -16.57 7.49 1.70
C LEU A 153 -16.25 8.13 3.05
N THR A 154 -14.96 8.30 3.34
CA THR A 154 -14.48 8.97 4.57
C THR A 154 -14.93 10.43 4.61
N GLU A 155 -14.81 11.15 3.49
CA GLU A 155 -15.33 12.52 3.37
C GLU A 155 -16.85 12.58 3.56
N GLN A 156 -17.61 11.66 2.94
CA GLN A 156 -19.07 11.61 3.13
C GLN A 156 -19.43 11.35 4.59
N ARG A 157 -18.72 10.44 5.27
CA ARG A 157 -18.91 10.17 6.68
C ARG A 157 -18.72 11.43 7.54
N VAL A 158 -17.67 12.21 7.28
CA VAL A 158 -17.42 13.47 8.00
C VAL A 158 -18.58 14.45 7.81
N LYS A 159 -19.10 14.59 6.58
CA LYS A 159 -20.26 15.46 6.30
C LYS A 159 -21.52 14.97 7.01
N LEU A 160 -21.79 13.67 7.00
CA LEU A 160 -22.96 13.07 7.64
C LEU A 160 -22.91 13.19 9.17
N LEU A 161 -21.73 13.11 9.78
CA LEU A 161 -21.54 13.30 11.22
C LEU A 161 -21.87 14.73 11.70
N ALA A 162 -21.87 15.71 10.80
CA ALA A 162 -22.25 17.08 11.12
C ALA A 162 -23.79 17.30 11.12
N LEU A 163 -24.56 16.34 10.63
CA LEU A 163 -26.02 16.40 10.57
C LEU A 163 -26.67 15.77 11.82
N PRO A 164 -27.90 16.16 12.18
CA PRO A 164 -28.67 15.51 13.25
C PRO A 164 -28.82 14.00 13.01
N SER A 165 -28.71 13.19 14.07
CA SER A 165 -28.74 11.73 13.97
C SER A 165 -30.03 11.16 13.37
N THR A 166 -31.15 11.85 13.53
CA THR A 166 -32.45 11.49 12.95
C THR A 166 -32.46 11.56 11.41
N GLU A 167 -31.51 12.26 10.80
CA GLU A 167 -31.41 12.44 9.35
C GLU A 167 -30.25 11.65 8.73
N SER A 168 -29.26 11.24 9.53
CA SER A 168 -28.00 10.68 9.04
C SER A 168 -27.68 9.26 9.50
N ALA A 169 -28.42 8.67 10.45
CA ALA A 169 -28.10 7.36 11.02
C ALA A 169 -27.98 6.24 9.97
N ASP A 170 -29.00 6.07 9.12
CA ASP A 170 -29.00 5.01 8.09
C ASP A 170 -27.88 5.20 7.07
N ALA A 171 -27.62 6.45 6.68
CA ALA A 171 -26.54 6.79 5.76
C ALA A 171 -25.16 6.54 6.38
N LEU A 172 -24.97 6.85 7.66
CA LEU A 172 -23.74 6.57 8.40
C LEU A 172 -23.49 5.06 8.51
N GLU A 173 -24.52 4.26 8.76
CA GLU A 173 -24.41 2.80 8.75
C GLU A 173 -24.06 2.26 7.37
N ALA A 174 -24.72 2.77 6.31
CA ALA A 174 -24.43 2.38 4.93
C ALA A 174 -22.97 2.71 4.55
N VAL A 175 -22.50 3.91 4.86
CA VAL A 175 -21.10 4.31 4.60
C VAL A 175 -20.12 3.46 5.40
N ALA A 176 -20.42 3.12 6.65
CA ALA A 176 -19.57 2.26 7.46
C ALA A 176 -19.46 0.84 6.87
N ARG A 177 -20.61 0.25 6.50
CA ARG A 177 -20.66 -1.08 5.87
C ARG A 177 -19.90 -1.11 4.55
N GLU A 178 -20.12 -0.11 3.69
CA GLU A 178 -19.42 -0.01 2.42
C GLU A 178 -17.92 0.17 2.63
N THR A 179 -17.50 1.04 3.56
CA THR A 179 -16.08 1.24 3.88
C THR A 179 -15.42 -0.06 4.32
N SER A 180 -16.06 -0.84 5.21
CA SER A 180 -15.56 -2.14 5.65
C SER A 180 -15.45 -3.14 4.50
N TYR A 181 -16.44 -3.19 3.61
CA TYR A 181 -16.41 -4.05 2.43
C TYR A 181 -15.25 -3.69 1.49
N GLN A 182 -15.04 -2.39 1.23
CA GLN A 182 -13.97 -1.91 0.36
C GLN A 182 -12.57 -2.19 0.93
N TYR A 183 -12.36 -1.98 2.24
CA TYR A 183 -11.14 -2.42 2.90
C TYR A 183 -10.96 -3.94 2.80
N GLY A 184 -12.04 -4.71 2.93
CA GLY A 184 -11.98 -6.16 2.79
C GLY A 184 -11.54 -6.61 1.39
N LEU A 185 -12.03 -5.95 0.33
CA LEU A 185 -11.58 -6.20 -1.04
C LEU A 185 -10.08 -5.88 -1.22
N VAL A 186 -9.63 -4.75 -0.67
CA VAL A 186 -8.20 -4.35 -0.69
C VAL A 186 -7.35 -5.39 0.03
N THR A 187 -7.72 -5.78 1.26
CA THR A 187 -7.02 -6.82 2.02
C THR A 187 -6.95 -8.13 1.25
N TRP A 188 -8.07 -8.57 0.65
CA TRP A 188 -8.11 -9.81 -0.10
C TRP A 188 -7.19 -9.74 -1.33
N ALA A 189 -7.25 -8.64 -2.09
CA ALA A 189 -6.43 -8.43 -3.25
C ALA A 189 -4.93 -8.41 -2.89
N VAL A 190 -4.54 -7.67 -1.84
CA VAL A 190 -3.14 -7.58 -1.37
C VAL A 190 -2.61 -8.93 -0.91
N THR A 191 -3.43 -9.71 -0.20
CA THR A 191 -3.01 -10.97 0.41
C THR A 191 -3.16 -12.20 -0.48
N HIS A 192 -3.72 -12.03 -1.68
CA HIS A 192 -3.82 -13.11 -2.65
C HIS A 192 -2.43 -13.45 -3.25
N PRO A 193 -2.04 -14.74 -3.35
CA PRO A 193 -0.72 -15.11 -3.85
C PRO A 193 -0.42 -14.73 -5.30
N ALA A 194 -1.43 -14.71 -6.18
CA ALA A 194 -1.20 -14.37 -7.58
C ALA A 194 -1.04 -12.85 -7.79
N PRO A 195 -0.35 -12.41 -8.86
CA PRO A 195 -0.25 -11.00 -9.22
C PRO A 195 -1.60 -10.36 -9.55
N GLY A 196 -2.53 -11.14 -10.09
CA GLY A 196 -3.90 -10.74 -10.40
C GLY A 196 -4.79 -10.58 -9.16
N LEU A 197 -6.06 -10.23 -9.42
CA LEU A 197 -7.09 -10.16 -8.40
C LEU A 197 -7.65 -11.56 -8.11
N PRO A 198 -8.05 -11.86 -6.86
CA PRO A 198 -8.69 -13.14 -6.50
C PRO A 198 -10.16 -13.25 -6.97
N PHE A 199 -10.67 -12.22 -7.63
CA PHE A 199 -12.06 -12.10 -8.10
C PHE A 199 -12.10 -11.31 -9.41
N ASP A 200 -13.25 -11.35 -10.07
CA ASP A 200 -13.52 -10.58 -11.28
C ASP A 200 -13.75 -9.09 -10.92
N PRO A 201 -12.96 -8.15 -11.46
CA PRO A 201 -13.16 -6.72 -11.19
C PRO A 201 -14.45 -6.15 -11.80
N GLU A 202 -15.04 -6.79 -12.80
CA GLU A 202 -16.30 -6.35 -13.42
C GLU A 202 -17.52 -6.86 -12.67
N ASN A 203 -17.36 -7.95 -11.90
CA ASN A 203 -18.41 -8.56 -11.11
C ASN A 203 -17.94 -8.81 -9.67
N LEU A 204 -17.94 -7.73 -8.89
CA LEU A 204 -17.42 -7.76 -7.52
C LEU A 204 -18.19 -8.76 -6.65
N PRO A 205 -17.48 -9.53 -5.80
CA PRO A 205 -18.10 -10.52 -4.94
C PRO A 205 -18.96 -9.82 -3.89
N ARG A 206 -20.17 -10.33 -3.61
CA ARG A 206 -21.08 -9.72 -2.62
C ARG A 206 -20.50 -9.71 -1.20
N GLU A 207 -19.62 -10.66 -0.90
CA GLU A 207 -19.01 -10.83 0.42
C GLU A 207 -17.51 -11.11 0.25
N VAL A 208 -16.73 -10.71 1.26
CA VAL A 208 -15.30 -11.00 1.36
C VAL A 208 -15.07 -12.25 2.22
N PRO A 209 -13.92 -12.94 2.08
CA PRO A 209 -13.58 -14.09 2.91
C PRO A 209 -13.76 -13.81 4.41
N GLY A 210 -14.34 -14.77 5.14
CA GLY A 210 -14.74 -14.57 6.54
C GLY A 210 -13.60 -14.17 7.48
N TRP A 211 -12.37 -14.60 7.22
CA TRP A 211 -11.21 -14.21 8.04
C TRP A 211 -10.91 -12.70 7.95
N ILE A 212 -11.25 -12.06 6.82
CA ILE A 212 -11.08 -10.62 6.60
C ILE A 212 -12.07 -9.83 7.43
N ALA A 213 -13.27 -10.35 7.66
CA ALA A 213 -14.25 -9.71 8.55
C ALA A 213 -13.76 -9.62 10.00
N GLY A 214 -12.81 -10.47 10.39
CA GLY A 214 -12.19 -10.51 11.71
C GLY A 214 -10.96 -9.61 11.88
N ILE A 215 -10.51 -8.88 10.85
CA ILE A 215 -9.30 -8.04 10.99
C ILE A 215 -9.61 -6.72 11.70
N THR A 216 -8.66 -6.25 12.49
CA THR A 216 -8.76 -4.95 13.17
C THR A 216 -8.29 -3.81 12.27
N SER A 217 -8.54 -2.57 12.68
CA SER A 217 -7.95 -1.41 11.99
C SER A 217 -6.42 -1.38 12.05
N VAL A 218 -5.80 -1.98 13.08
CA VAL A 218 -4.34 -2.12 13.16
C VAL A 218 -3.86 -3.06 12.05
N ASP A 219 -4.56 -4.17 11.86
CA ASP A 219 -4.24 -5.16 10.84
C ASP A 219 -4.33 -4.57 9.44
N VAL A 220 -5.34 -3.74 9.16
CA VAL A 220 -5.47 -3.01 7.90
C VAL A 220 -4.23 -2.14 7.64
N ILE A 221 -3.74 -1.42 8.66
CA ILE A 221 -2.53 -0.60 8.55
C ILE A 221 -1.30 -1.47 8.25
N ARG A 222 -1.13 -2.59 8.95
CA ARG A 222 -0.03 -3.54 8.75
C ARG A 222 -0.06 -4.17 7.35
N ILE A 223 -1.26 -4.49 6.86
CA ILE A 223 -1.46 -5.01 5.51
C ILE A 223 -1.08 -3.96 4.47
N HIS A 224 -1.46 -2.71 4.69
CA HIS A 224 -1.07 -1.59 3.82
C HIS A 224 0.45 -1.35 3.81
N ASP A 225 1.13 -1.43 4.96
CA ASP A 225 2.60 -1.39 5.02
C ASP A 225 3.25 -2.53 4.21
N GLY A 226 2.77 -3.75 4.43
CA GLY A 226 3.23 -4.91 3.67
C GLY A 226 3.01 -4.72 2.16
N PHE A 227 1.88 -4.15 1.75
CA PHE A 227 1.58 -3.82 0.35
C PHE A 227 2.58 -2.83 -0.24
N ILE A 228 2.86 -1.72 0.48
CA ILE A 228 3.85 -0.71 0.07
C ILE A 228 5.22 -1.35 -0.11
N ARG A 229 5.65 -2.18 0.83
CA ARG A 229 6.95 -2.86 0.77
C ARG A 229 7.02 -3.88 -0.37
N ALA A 230 5.95 -4.62 -0.60
CA ALA A 230 5.87 -5.64 -1.65
C ALA A 230 5.80 -5.05 -3.07
N ASN A 231 5.27 -3.82 -3.22
CA ASN A 231 4.98 -3.23 -4.53
C ASN A 231 5.66 -1.88 -4.74
N LEU A 232 5.27 -0.87 -3.95
CA LEU A 232 5.67 0.52 -4.15
C LEU A 232 7.19 0.69 -4.01
N LEU A 233 7.78 0.17 -2.93
CA LEU A 233 9.22 0.31 -2.69
C LEU A 233 10.05 -0.39 -3.77
N ARG A 234 9.61 -1.58 -4.21
CA ARG A 234 10.28 -2.33 -5.29
C ARG A 234 10.25 -1.57 -6.60
N LEU A 235 9.08 -1.06 -6.99
CA LEU A 235 8.94 -0.28 -8.21
C LEU A 235 9.80 1.00 -8.16
N HIS A 236 9.83 1.70 -7.04
CA HIS A 236 10.69 2.88 -6.87
C HIS A 236 12.17 2.51 -6.96
N SER A 237 12.61 1.45 -6.28
CA SER A 237 13.99 0.98 -6.37
C SER A 237 14.40 0.67 -7.82
N LEU A 238 13.51 0.10 -8.64
CA LEU A 238 13.77 -0.12 -10.06
C LEU A 238 13.83 1.19 -10.86
N TYR A 239 12.95 2.15 -10.58
CA TYR A 239 12.97 3.47 -11.24
C TYR A 239 14.22 4.29 -10.91
N ALA A 240 14.75 4.20 -9.69
CA ALA A 240 15.99 4.85 -9.30
C ALA A 240 17.16 4.41 -10.20
N LEU A 241 17.20 3.13 -10.59
CA LEU A 241 18.22 2.57 -11.47
C LEU A 241 18.15 3.14 -12.89
N LEU A 242 16.94 3.43 -13.38
CA LEU A 242 16.74 4.04 -14.70
C LEU A 242 17.30 5.48 -14.77
N LYS A 243 17.17 6.24 -13.68
CA LYS A 243 17.62 7.65 -13.63
C LYS A 243 19.14 7.82 -13.54
N VAL A 244 19.85 6.85 -12.96
CA VAL A 244 21.30 6.94 -12.73
C VAL A 244 22.11 6.90 -14.04
N GLU A 245 21.60 6.24 -15.09
CA GLU A 245 22.32 6.15 -16.37
C GLU A 245 22.20 7.40 -17.27
N THR A 246 21.21 8.26 -17.05
CA THR A 246 20.84 9.33 -18.00
C THR A 246 21.02 10.73 -17.44
N ALA A 247 22.18 11.02 -16.83
CA ALA A 247 22.48 12.37 -16.31
C ALA A 247 22.51 13.49 -17.38
N ALA A 248 22.36 13.16 -18.67
CA ALA A 248 22.43 14.10 -19.79
C ALA A 248 21.13 14.28 -20.61
N ALA A 249 20.05 13.55 -20.33
CA ALA A 249 18.78 13.70 -21.04
C ALA A 249 17.61 13.61 -20.08
N SER A 250 16.64 14.52 -20.21
CA SER A 250 15.35 14.45 -19.51
C SER A 250 14.65 13.15 -19.90
N TYR A 251 14.88 12.09 -19.13
CA TYR A 251 14.23 10.80 -19.35
C TYR A 251 12.76 10.95 -18.96
N GLU A 252 11.93 11.26 -19.96
CA GLU A 252 10.50 11.09 -19.82
C GLU A 252 10.20 9.60 -19.78
N ARG A 253 9.65 9.16 -18.65
CA ARG A 253 9.19 7.78 -18.51
C ARG A 253 8.19 7.49 -19.64
N PRO A 254 8.39 6.43 -20.43
CA PRO A 254 7.44 6.08 -21.48
C PRO A 254 6.06 5.80 -20.87
N ALA A 255 5.02 6.19 -21.61
CA ALA A 255 3.65 5.88 -21.23
C ALA A 255 3.48 4.36 -21.02
N TRP A 256 2.66 3.98 -20.03
CA TRP A 256 2.41 2.56 -19.74
C TRP A 256 1.89 1.78 -20.95
N THR A 257 1.09 2.43 -21.78
CA THR A 257 0.59 1.86 -23.04
C THR A 257 1.73 1.45 -23.97
N SER A 258 2.70 2.34 -24.18
CA SER A 258 3.89 2.05 -24.99
C SER A 258 4.75 0.96 -24.35
N PHE A 259 4.94 1.01 -23.03
CA PHE A 259 5.69 -0.02 -22.30
C PHE A 259 5.11 -1.43 -22.54
N PHE A 260 3.81 -1.62 -22.32
CA PHE A 260 3.19 -2.94 -22.49
C PHE A 260 3.09 -3.37 -23.95
N ALA A 261 2.87 -2.44 -24.89
CA ALA A 261 2.89 -2.77 -26.32
C ALA A 261 4.26 -3.33 -26.74
N THR A 262 5.35 -2.68 -26.35
CA THR A 262 6.72 -3.15 -26.63
C THR A 262 6.99 -4.50 -25.98
N GLN A 263 6.63 -4.67 -24.71
CA GLN A 263 6.80 -5.95 -24.01
C GLN A 263 5.99 -7.08 -24.64
N SER A 264 4.78 -6.79 -25.11
CA SER A 264 3.94 -7.77 -25.82
C SER A 264 4.57 -8.20 -27.14
N GLU A 265 5.08 -7.24 -27.92
CA GLU A 265 5.77 -7.52 -29.17
C GLU A 265 7.04 -8.34 -28.95
N ASP A 266 7.83 -8.00 -27.92
CA ASP A 266 9.09 -8.67 -27.58
C ASP A 266 8.88 -10.09 -27.05
N SER A 267 7.91 -10.28 -26.14
CA SER A 267 7.67 -11.57 -25.48
C SER A 267 6.66 -12.47 -26.20
N LYS A 268 5.98 -11.96 -27.23
CA LYS A 268 4.85 -12.62 -27.92
C LYS A 268 3.69 -13.01 -26.98
N VAL A 269 3.58 -12.35 -25.83
CA VAL A 269 2.47 -12.52 -24.89
C VAL A 269 1.46 -11.38 -25.09
N PRO A 270 0.16 -11.66 -25.21
CA PRO A 270 -0.87 -10.63 -25.28
C PRO A 270 -0.78 -9.60 -24.14
N THR A 271 -0.99 -8.31 -24.46
CA THR A 271 -0.88 -7.19 -23.51
C THR A 271 -1.78 -7.35 -22.29
N ASP A 272 -3.00 -7.84 -22.47
CA ASP A 272 -3.96 -8.09 -21.38
C ASP A 272 -3.42 -9.11 -20.37
N LEU A 273 -2.79 -10.20 -20.86
CA LEU A 273 -2.17 -11.20 -20.00
C LEU A 273 -0.93 -10.65 -19.28
N LEU A 274 -0.11 -9.83 -19.95
CA LEU A 274 1.02 -9.14 -19.30
C LEU A 274 0.55 -8.22 -18.17
N MET A 275 -0.50 -7.43 -18.41
CA MET A 275 -1.04 -6.49 -17.44
C MET A 275 -1.76 -7.17 -16.27
N ARG A 276 -2.24 -8.41 -16.44
CA ARG A 276 -3.02 -9.16 -15.45
C ARG A 276 -2.19 -10.15 -14.64
N ASP A 277 -1.35 -10.95 -15.30
CA ASP A 277 -0.84 -12.22 -14.74
C ASP A 277 0.61 -12.13 -14.24
N ARG A 278 1.28 -11.00 -14.46
CA ARG A 278 2.67 -10.78 -14.04
C ARG A 278 2.77 -9.59 -13.11
N SER A 279 3.61 -9.68 -12.08
CA SER A 279 3.85 -8.54 -11.21
C SER A 279 4.46 -7.39 -12.01
N LEU A 280 4.08 -6.16 -11.67
CA LEU A 280 4.59 -4.99 -12.39
C LEU A 280 6.09 -4.81 -12.17
N ALA A 281 6.58 -5.08 -10.96
CA ALA A 281 7.99 -4.97 -10.63
C ALA A 281 8.85 -5.95 -11.42
N SER A 282 8.43 -7.22 -11.51
CA SER A 282 9.14 -8.24 -12.30
C SER A 282 9.16 -7.89 -13.79
N GLN A 283 8.07 -7.35 -14.34
CA GLN A 283 8.02 -6.89 -15.73
C GLN A 283 8.96 -5.72 -15.99
N VAL A 284 8.97 -4.72 -15.11
CA VAL A 284 9.91 -3.59 -15.22
C VAL A 284 11.36 -4.08 -15.13
N ALA A 285 11.67 -4.92 -14.15
CA ALA A 285 13.02 -5.49 -13.99
C ALA A 285 13.48 -6.28 -15.23
N THR A 286 12.59 -7.12 -15.79
CA THR A 286 12.87 -7.89 -17.02
C THR A 286 13.14 -6.97 -18.21
N ALA A 287 12.31 -5.94 -18.38
CA ALA A 287 12.49 -4.96 -19.44
C ALA A 287 13.81 -4.21 -19.32
N MET A 288 14.23 -3.87 -18.09
CA MET A 288 15.50 -3.21 -17.81
C MET A 288 16.70 -4.08 -18.20
N ILE A 289 16.70 -5.35 -17.80
CA ILE A 289 17.76 -6.31 -18.17
C ILE A 289 17.84 -6.46 -19.69
N ALA A 290 16.69 -6.60 -20.36
CA ALA A 290 16.65 -6.73 -21.81
C ALA A 290 17.19 -5.47 -22.52
N ALA A 291 16.86 -4.27 -22.00
CA ALA A 291 17.36 -3.01 -22.55
C ALA A 291 18.88 -2.87 -22.39
N ASP A 292 19.44 -3.19 -21.22
CA ASP A 292 20.90 -3.17 -20.98
C ASP A 292 21.64 -4.16 -21.89
N ALA A 293 21.12 -5.39 -22.02
CA ALA A 293 21.69 -6.39 -22.93
C ALA A 293 21.71 -5.90 -24.40
N ARG A 294 20.62 -5.27 -24.87
CA ARG A 294 20.55 -4.69 -26.22
C ARG A 294 21.56 -3.55 -26.41
N LYS A 295 21.70 -2.69 -25.41
CA LYS A 295 22.65 -1.57 -25.43
C LYS A 295 24.09 -2.09 -25.55
N ARG A 296 24.49 -3.07 -24.73
CA ARG A 296 25.81 -3.69 -24.79
C ARG A 296 26.08 -4.35 -26.15
N ALA A 297 25.12 -5.11 -26.68
CA ALA A 297 25.24 -5.73 -28.00
C ALA A 297 25.43 -4.69 -29.13
N LEU A 298 24.73 -3.56 -29.08
CA LEU A 298 24.89 -2.46 -30.04
C LEU A 298 26.26 -1.78 -29.90
N GLU A 299 26.75 -1.59 -28.68
CA GLU A 299 28.08 -1.02 -28.42
C GLU A 299 29.19 -1.96 -28.92
N GLU A 300 29.06 -3.27 -28.69
CA GLU A 300 29.97 -4.30 -29.21
C GLU A 300 29.99 -4.31 -30.75
N SER A 301 28.81 -4.35 -31.39
CA SER A 301 28.69 -4.32 -32.85
C SER A 301 29.28 -3.03 -33.46
N ARG A 302 29.07 -1.88 -32.81
CA ARG A 302 29.70 -0.60 -33.22
C ARG A 302 31.21 -0.63 -33.08
N ASN A 303 31.73 -1.22 -32.02
CA ASN A 303 33.18 -1.33 -31.78
C ASN A 303 33.83 -2.31 -32.75
N GLU A 304 33.15 -3.40 -33.10
CA GLU A 304 33.59 -4.36 -34.12
C GLU A 304 33.62 -3.71 -35.51
N SER A 305 32.54 -3.03 -35.91
CA SER A 305 32.48 -2.29 -37.18
C SER A 305 33.59 -1.23 -37.29
N LYS A 306 33.95 -0.58 -36.18
CA LYS A 306 35.06 0.40 -36.13
C LYS A 306 36.44 -0.27 -36.24
N ARG A 307 36.60 -1.49 -35.74
CA ARG A 307 37.85 -2.26 -35.84
C ARG A 307 38.05 -2.82 -37.24
N GLU A 308 36.98 -3.23 -37.92
CA GLU A 308 37.04 -3.72 -39.31
C GLU A 308 37.29 -2.59 -40.32
N ALA A 309 36.93 -1.35 -39.98
CA ALA A 309 37.13 -0.17 -40.82
C ALA A 309 38.50 0.52 -40.62
N ALA A 310 39.32 0.08 -39.65
CA ALA A 310 40.63 0.66 -39.31
C ALA A 310 41.78 -0.23 -39.80
#